data_AF-A0AB35NB47-F1
#
_entry.id   AF-A0AB35NB47-F1
#
_cell.length_a   1.000
_cell.length_b   1.000
_cell.length_c   1.000
_cell.angle_alpha   90.00
_cell.angle_beta   90.00
_cell.angle_gamma   90.00
#
_symmetry.space_group_name_H-M   'P 1'
#
loop_
_entity.id
_entity.type
_entity.pdbx_description
1 polymer ?
#
loop_
_entity_poly.entity_id
_entity_poly.type
_entity_poly.pdbx_seq_one_letter_code
_entity_poly.pdbx_strand_id
1 'polypeptide(L)'
;MVESQHLDIEEIVRDSFDEDELNQLLTRLTELEPSELALALESMPLEQRLNCWLGLAAEDQVSALTHMRVDARENIFKQLDDQQLRNLVEEMEVDDLLELLEELPPRLYDYACSRLDASQRRWLEIALTYDEDQCGRYADHDLLILNKNARVRDAIRLFQSLPEDAEYQETLFVIDRTGRYAGQVSASRLLGRGSHLPIESFIDNEAPVVDGQLDLDQGSDMVSRSGYTALAVVSAEGKLLGRLSIGEALENVRRSLESQFMHTAGLDEEEDLFAPVFISAKRRAVWLGINLLTAFLAAWTIGLFEATLQEVVALAVLMPIVASMGGIAGSQTLTLMIRGLALEQITEQTYVALLRKEIGVAALNGLLWSIVIAVITFFWFGSWLIGGIIGVAIIINIIIAAICGVFIPRWLDKLEIDPALSGSVILTTVTDVVGFFAFLGLGSLFLLA
;
A
#
# COMPACT_ATOMS: atom_id res chain seq x y z
N MET A 1 -0.85 -21.43 19.86
CA MET A 1 -0.10 -20.39 20.60
C MET A 1 1.35 -20.60 20.25
N VAL A 2 1.74 -20.13 19.07
CA VAL A 2 3.15 -19.95 18.72
C VAL A 2 3.52 -18.66 19.44
N GLU A 3 4.44 -18.77 20.38
CA GLU A 3 5.03 -17.62 21.05
C GLU A 3 5.86 -16.94 19.96
N SER A 4 5.36 -15.84 19.39
CA SER A 4 6.07 -15.06 18.37
C SER A 4 7.44 -14.70 18.96
N GLN A 5 8.50 -15.36 18.49
CA GLN A 5 9.88 -15.03 18.80
C GLN A 5 10.22 -13.72 18.11
N HIS A 6 9.61 -12.62 18.55
CA HIS A 6 10.07 -11.29 18.17
C HIS A 6 11.50 -11.15 18.70
N LEU A 7 12.47 -11.24 17.79
CA LEU A 7 13.82 -10.83 18.05
C LEU A 7 13.78 -9.35 18.47
N ASP A 8 14.39 -9.06 19.62
CA ASP A 8 14.50 -7.70 20.11
C ASP A 8 15.42 -6.92 19.16
N ILE A 9 14.92 -5.85 18.54
CA ILE A 9 15.68 -5.05 17.55
C ILE A 9 16.95 -4.49 18.21
N GLU A 10 16.92 -4.23 19.52
CA GLU A 10 18.11 -3.82 20.30
C GLU A 10 19.19 -4.92 20.39
N GLU A 11 18.82 -6.19 20.27
CA GLU A 11 19.77 -7.31 20.22
C GLU A 11 20.37 -7.48 18.82
N ILE A 12 19.62 -7.09 17.78
CA ILE A 12 20.02 -7.17 16.37
C ILE A 12 20.97 -6.03 15.97
N VAL A 13 20.76 -4.80 16.43
CA VAL A 13 21.53 -3.63 15.94
C VAL A 13 22.70 -3.32 16.87
N ARG A 14 23.88 -3.89 16.59
CA ARG A 14 25.15 -3.56 17.25
C ARG A 14 26.24 -3.34 16.20
N ASP A 15 27.18 -2.44 16.51
CA ASP A 15 28.23 -1.99 15.58
C ASP A 15 29.14 -3.11 15.03
N SER A 16 29.24 -4.26 15.71
CA SER A 16 30.02 -5.41 15.26
C SER A 16 29.61 -6.69 16.00
N PHE A 17 29.53 -7.81 15.28
CA PHE A 17 29.46 -9.15 15.85
C PHE A 17 30.82 -9.85 15.73
N ASP A 18 31.24 -10.55 16.78
CA ASP A 18 32.28 -11.58 16.64
C ASP A 18 31.72 -12.81 15.89
N GLU A 19 32.58 -13.68 15.33
CA GLU A 19 32.15 -14.85 14.53
C GLU A 19 31.11 -15.74 15.26
N ASP A 20 31.28 -15.95 16.56
CA ASP A 20 30.35 -16.76 17.37
C ASP A 20 28.99 -16.07 17.58
N GLU A 21 28.97 -14.74 17.66
CA GLU A 21 27.74 -13.96 17.81
C GLU A 21 26.98 -13.87 16.47
N LEU A 22 27.70 -13.73 15.36
CA LEU A 22 27.13 -13.77 14.03
C LEU A 22 26.45 -15.12 13.76
N ASN A 23 27.10 -16.23 14.12
CA ASN A 23 26.51 -17.57 13.96
C ASN A 23 25.24 -17.75 14.82
N GLN A 24 25.22 -17.21 16.05
CA GLN A 24 24.02 -17.24 16.89
C GLN A 24 22.89 -16.39 16.30
N LEU A 25 23.22 -15.20 15.78
CA LEU A 25 22.27 -14.34 15.11
C LEU A 25 21.68 -15.02 13.87
N LEU A 26 22.53 -15.59 13.00
CA LEU A 26 22.10 -16.33 11.81
C LEU A 26 21.15 -17.47 12.17
N THR A 27 21.49 -18.26 13.21
CA THR A 27 20.62 -19.35 13.66
C THR A 27 19.23 -18.85 14.08
N ARG A 28 19.16 -17.70 14.75
CA ARG A 28 17.87 -17.10 15.12
C ARG A 28 17.15 -16.50 13.92
N LEU A 29 17.87 -15.88 12.98
CA LEU A 29 17.30 -15.33 11.75
C LEU A 29 16.70 -16.43 10.87
N THR A 30 17.31 -17.61 10.80
CA THR A 30 16.77 -18.76 10.06
C THR A 30 15.54 -19.41 10.70
N GLU A 31 15.24 -19.08 11.96
CA GLU A 31 14.00 -19.53 12.63
C GLU A 31 12.81 -18.58 12.39
N LEU A 32 13.05 -17.40 11.80
CA LEU A 32 12.02 -16.40 11.53
C LEU A 32 11.21 -16.74 10.27
N GLU A 33 9.97 -16.24 10.22
CA GLU A 33 9.20 -16.22 8.98
C GLU A 33 9.84 -15.24 7.96
N PRO A 34 9.69 -15.47 6.63
CA PRO A 34 10.33 -14.65 5.59
C PRO A 34 10.11 -13.13 5.75
N SER A 35 8.90 -12.71 6.12
CA SER A 35 8.58 -11.30 6.37
C SER A 35 9.29 -10.73 7.59
N GLU A 36 9.46 -11.52 8.65
CA GLU A 36 10.16 -11.11 9.86
C GLU A 36 11.67 -11.05 9.62
N LEU A 37 12.21 -11.99 8.84
CA LEU A 37 13.59 -12.01 8.39
C LEU A 37 13.92 -10.76 7.57
N ALA A 38 13.08 -10.42 6.59
CA ALA A 38 13.21 -9.20 5.78
C ALA A 38 13.22 -7.95 6.66
N LEU A 39 12.26 -7.82 7.59
CA LEU A 39 12.18 -6.68 8.51
C LEU A 39 13.41 -6.58 9.42
N ALA A 40 13.90 -7.70 9.93
CA ALA A 40 15.10 -7.75 10.76
C ALA A 40 16.33 -7.26 9.98
N LEU A 41 16.50 -7.72 8.73
CA LEU A 41 17.58 -7.29 7.84
C LEU A 41 17.46 -5.81 7.48
N GLU A 42 16.26 -5.32 7.17
CA GLU A 42 15.99 -3.90 6.89
C GLU A 42 16.31 -3.00 8.07
N SER A 43 16.13 -3.49 9.29
CA SER A 43 16.44 -2.77 10.52
C SER A 43 17.95 -2.65 10.78
N MET A 44 18.81 -3.27 9.97
CA MET A 44 20.26 -3.21 10.08
C MET A 44 20.89 -2.17 9.12
N PRO A 45 22.02 -1.55 9.50
CA PRO A 45 22.87 -0.81 8.58
C PRO A 45 23.36 -1.69 7.41
N LEU A 46 23.61 -1.06 6.25
CA LEU A 46 23.91 -1.77 4.99
C LEU A 46 25.05 -2.82 5.09
N GLU A 47 26.17 -2.49 5.73
CA GLU A 47 27.29 -3.43 5.85
C GLU A 47 26.92 -4.66 6.70
N GLN A 48 26.24 -4.43 7.82
CA GLN A 48 25.78 -5.49 8.72
C GLN A 48 24.72 -6.35 8.04
N ARG A 49 23.75 -5.72 7.37
CA ARG A 49 22.71 -6.38 6.58
C ARG A 49 23.31 -7.31 5.54
N LEU A 50 24.28 -6.83 4.76
CA LEU A 50 24.94 -7.62 3.72
C LEU A 50 25.68 -8.83 4.31
N ASN A 51 26.41 -8.65 5.41
CA ASN A 51 27.13 -9.73 6.07
C ASN A 51 26.18 -10.81 6.62
N CYS A 52 25.06 -10.40 7.23
CA CYS A 52 24.06 -11.34 7.73
C CYS A 52 23.38 -12.06 6.57
N TRP A 53 22.95 -11.33 5.53
CA TRP A 53 22.30 -11.91 4.37
C TRP A 53 23.20 -12.92 3.64
N LEU A 54 24.47 -12.61 3.43
CA LEU A 54 25.45 -13.54 2.83
C LEU A 54 25.70 -14.80 3.67
N GLY A 55 25.43 -14.75 4.98
CA GLY A 55 25.55 -15.88 5.90
C GLY A 55 24.33 -16.81 5.91
N LEU A 56 23.21 -16.40 5.32
CA LEU A 56 21.99 -17.21 5.22
C LEU A 56 22.12 -18.30 4.15
N ALA A 57 21.26 -19.32 4.22
CA ALA A 57 21.11 -20.28 3.14
C ALA A 57 20.49 -19.60 1.90
N ALA A 58 20.71 -20.14 0.71
CA ALA A 58 20.26 -19.50 -0.52
C ALA A 58 18.72 -19.40 -0.61
N GLU A 59 17.99 -20.37 -0.05
CA GLU A 59 16.53 -20.35 0.06
C GLU A 59 16.04 -19.19 0.94
N ASP A 60 16.66 -18.99 2.11
CA ASP A 60 16.38 -17.86 3.01
C ASP A 60 16.77 -16.51 2.39
N GLN A 61 17.84 -16.48 1.58
CA GLN A 61 18.27 -15.28 0.86
C GLN A 61 17.23 -14.83 -0.14
N VAL A 62 16.68 -15.75 -0.94
CA VAL A 62 15.60 -15.47 -1.90
C VAL A 62 14.34 -15.04 -1.16
N SER A 63 13.93 -15.82 -0.15
CA SER A 63 12.75 -15.54 0.68
C SER A 63 12.81 -14.17 1.36
N ALA A 64 13.98 -13.77 1.85
CA ALA A 64 14.18 -12.44 2.40
C ALA A 64 14.01 -11.35 1.33
N LEU A 65 14.63 -11.51 0.16
CA LEU A 65 14.59 -10.50 -0.90
C LEU A 65 13.17 -10.23 -1.41
N THR A 66 12.34 -11.27 -1.55
CA THR A 66 10.94 -11.11 -2.01
C THR A 66 10.08 -10.32 -1.02
N HIS A 67 10.41 -10.38 0.28
CA HIS A 67 9.70 -9.65 1.33
C HIS A 67 10.34 -8.31 1.70
N MET A 68 11.54 -8.02 1.18
CA MET A 68 12.23 -6.75 1.42
C MET A 68 11.71 -5.64 0.51
N ARG A 69 11.72 -4.40 1.01
CA ARG A 69 11.47 -3.17 0.25
C ARG A 69 12.45 -3.01 -0.90
N VAL A 70 11.98 -2.37 -1.98
CA VAL A 70 12.72 -2.17 -3.24
C VAL A 70 14.11 -1.53 -3.01
N ASP A 71 14.20 -0.44 -2.25
CA ASP A 71 15.50 0.19 -1.97
C ASP A 71 16.46 -0.76 -1.21
N ALA A 72 15.93 -1.54 -0.28
CA ALA A 72 16.73 -2.43 0.57
C ALA A 72 17.30 -3.60 -0.23
N ARG A 73 16.49 -4.22 -1.12
CA ARG A 73 16.94 -5.26 -2.06
C ARG A 73 17.91 -4.72 -3.10
N GLU A 74 17.67 -3.52 -3.65
CA GLU A 74 18.59 -2.87 -4.60
C GLU A 74 19.98 -2.66 -4.00
N ASN A 75 20.03 -2.24 -2.73
CA ASN A 75 21.28 -2.02 -2.02
C ASN A 75 22.07 -3.32 -1.85
N ILE A 76 21.41 -4.48 -1.71
CA ILE A 76 22.05 -5.79 -1.73
C ILE A 76 22.54 -6.12 -3.14
N PHE A 77 21.67 -6.05 -4.16
CA PHE A 77 22.03 -6.39 -5.54
C PHE A 77 23.23 -5.62 -6.08
N LYS A 78 23.38 -4.33 -5.70
CA LYS A 78 24.53 -3.49 -6.09
C LYS A 78 25.87 -3.95 -5.50
N GLN A 79 25.85 -4.72 -4.43
CA GLN A 79 27.06 -5.22 -3.75
C GLN A 79 27.46 -6.63 -4.20
N LEU A 80 26.57 -7.36 -4.86
CA LEU A 80 26.81 -8.73 -5.31
C LEU A 80 27.63 -8.77 -6.60
N ASP A 81 28.51 -9.76 -6.69
CA ASP A 81 29.20 -10.06 -7.94
C ASP A 81 28.34 -10.93 -8.88
N ASP A 82 28.76 -11.01 -10.15
CA ASP A 82 28.05 -11.76 -11.18
C ASP A 82 27.89 -13.26 -10.84
N GLN A 83 28.74 -13.83 -9.97
CA GLN A 83 28.66 -15.24 -9.60
C GLN A 83 27.64 -15.45 -8.48
N GLN A 84 27.65 -14.58 -7.46
CA GLN A 84 26.67 -14.58 -6.38
C GLN A 84 25.26 -14.38 -6.93
N LEU A 85 25.07 -13.44 -7.86
CA LEU A 85 23.78 -13.22 -8.50
C LEU A 85 23.31 -14.44 -9.30
N ARG A 86 24.21 -15.16 -9.99
CA ARG A 86 23.84 -16.39 -10.71
C ARG A 86 23.42 -17.49 -9.75
N ASN A 87 24.14 -17.66 -8.65
CA ASN A 87 23.81 -18.67 -7.64
C ASN A 87 22.44 -18.37 -7.02
N LEU A 88 22.13 -17.09 -6.77
CA LEU A 88 20.82 -16.68 -6.26
C LEU A 88 19.71 -17.03 -7.27
N VAL A 89 19.90 -16.68 -8.55
CA VAL A 89 18.95 -17.02 -9.63
C VAL A 89 18.79 -18.52 -9.83
N GLU A 90 19.76 -19.35 -9.42
CA GLU A 90 19.66 -20.81 -9.52
C GLU A 90 18.69 -21.42 -8.51
N GLU A 91 18.42 -20.73 -7.40
CA GLU A 91 17.54 -21.19 -6.31
C GLU A 91 16.17 -20.50 -6.33
N MET A 92 15.98 -19.48 -7.18
CA MET A 92 14.69 -18.79 -7.35
C MET A 92 13.66 -19.66 -8.08
N GLU A 93 12.43 -19.63 -7.59
CA GLU A 93 11.27 -20.15 -8.31
C GLU A 93 10.76 -19.12 -9.35
N VAL A 94 9.75 -19.51 -10.12
CA VAL A 94 9.18 -18.61 -11.16
C VAL A 94 8.55 -17.37 -10.53
N ASP A 95 7.90 -17.55 -9.38
CA ASP A 95 7.16 -16.50 -8.69
C ASP A 95 8.14 -15.51 -8.03
N ASP A 96 9.24 -16.00 -7.44
CA ASP A 96 10.34 -15.15 -6.97
C ASP A 96 10.97 -14.35 -8.11
N LEU A 97 11.20 -15.00 -9.25
CA LEU A 97 11.77 -14.36 -10.42
C LEU A 97 10.84 -13.27 -10.96
N LEU A 98 9.52 -13.48 -10.92
CA LEU A 98 8.51 -12.50 -11.31
C LEU A 98 8.53 -11.27 -10.39
N GLU A 99 8.65 -11.49 -9.08
CA GLU A 99 8.68 -10.44 -8.05
C GLU A 99 9.98 -9.61 -8.11
N LEU A 100 11.11 -10.22 -8.46
CA LEU A 100 12.44 -9.59 -8.44
C LEU A 100 12.96 -9.20 -9.84
N LEU A 101 12.14 -9.40 -10.87
CA LEU A 101 12.60 -9.34 -12.27
C LEU A 101 13.14 -7.97 -12.67
N GLU A 102 12.53 -6.92 -12.14
CA GLU A 102 12.75 -5.54 -12.56
C GLU A 102 14.02 -4.97 -11.91
N GLU A 103 14.35 -5.45 -10.72
CA GLU A 103 15.55 -5.08 -9.97
C GLU A 103 16.77 -5.92 -10.37
N LEU A 104 16.54 -7.09 -10.98
CA LEU A 104 17.63 -7.90 -11.50
C LEU A 104 18.35 -7.18 -12.64
N PRO A 105 19.70 -7.16 -12.65
CA PRO A 105 20.45 -6.58 -13.76
C PRO A 105 20.01 -7.17 -15.11
N PRO A 106 19.78 -6.36 -16.15
CA PRO A 106 19.24 -6.84 -17.43
C PRO A 106 20.06 -7.96 -18.09
N ARG A 107 21.35 -8.08 -17.72
CA ARG A 107 22.26 -9.11 -18.21
C ARG A 107 21.97 -10.50 -17.64
N LEU A 108 21.26 -10.59 -16.51
CA LEU A 108 20.89 -11.84 -15.85
C LEU A 108 19.51 -12.33 -16.25
N TYR A 109 18.66 -11.47 -16.83
CA TYR A 109 17.36 -11.84 -17.37
C TYR A 109 17.43 -13.05 -18.31
N ASP A 110 18.34 -12.99 -19.30
CA ASP A 110 18.54 -14.08 -20.26
C ASP A 110 19.02 -15.37 -19.58
N TYR A 111 19.80 -15.24 -18.50
CA TYR A 111 20.29 -16.37 -17.72
C TYR A 111 19.16 -17.03 -16.94
N ALA A 112 18.37 -16.26 -16.19
CA ALA A 112 17.19 -16.72 -15.47
C ALA A 112 16.21 -17.44 -16.42
N CYS A 113 15.88 -16.81 -17.55
CA CYS A 113 15.01 -17.40 -18.57
C CYS A 113 15.57 -18.69 -19.20
N SER A 114 16.90 -18.88 -19.21
CA SER A 114 17.54 -20.09 -19.74
C SER A 114 17.46 -21.29 -18.80
N ARG A 115 17.17 -21.04 -17.52
CA ARG A 115 17.05 -22.06 -16.47
C ARG A 115 15.65 -22.62 -16.36
N LEU A 116 14.65 -21.82 -16.69
CA LEU A 116 13.25 -22.22 -16.67
C LEU A 116 12.98 -23.37 -17.64
N ASP A 117 12.23 -24.35 -17.17
CA ASP A 117 11.71 -25.39 -18.05
C ASP A 117 10.64 -24.82 -19.01
N ALA A 118 10.16 -25.66 -19.94
CA ALA A 118 9.19 -25.22 -20.94
C ALA A 118 7.84 -24.77 -20.35
N SER A 119 7.45 -25.31 -19.19
CA SER A 119 6.23 -24.93 -18.45
C SER A 119 6.43 -23.60 -17.74
N GLN A 120 7.48 -23.50 -16.93
CA GLN A 120 7.86 -22.32 -16.16
C GLN A 120 8.08 -21.10 -17.06
N ARG A 121 8.78 -21.28 -18.19
CA ARG A 121 8.97 -20.21 -19.16
C ARG A 121 7.64 -19.71 -19.74
N ARG A 122 6.71 -20.62 -19.99
CA ARG A 122 5.38 -20.27 -20.49
C ARG A 122 4.57 -19.52 -19.44
N TRP A 123 4.70 -19.87 -18.17
CA TRP A 123 4.07 -19.16 -17.05
C TRP A 123 4.61 -17.73 -16.95
N LEU A 124 5.93 -17.57 -16.95
CA LEU A 124 6.58 -16.25 -16.98
C LEU A 124 6.09 -15.43 -18.19
N GLU A 125 6.05 -16.01 -19.39
CA GLU A 125 5.57 -15.33 -20.59
C GLU A 125 4.10 -14.90 -20.49
N ILE A 126 3.25 -15.66 -19.78
CA ILE A 126 1.84 -15.31 -19.55
C ILE A 126 1.74 -14.19 -18.50
N ALA A 127 2.44 -14.32 -17.38
CA ALA A 127 2.43 -13.33 -16.31
C ALA A 127 2.89 -11.95 -16.82
N LEU A 128 3.93 -11.90 -17.67
CA LEU A 128 4.41 -10.68 -18.30
C LEU A 128 3.46 -10.07 -19.36
N THR A 129 2.33 -10.71 -19.65
CA THR A 129 1.26 -10.06 -20.46
C THR A 129 0.31 -9.19 -19.64
N TYR A 130 0.39 -9.29 -18.31
CA TYR A 130 -0.39 -8.51 -17.36
C TYR A 130 0.47 -7.39 -16.75
N ASP A 131 -0.19 -6.30 -16.39
CA ASP A 131 0.45 -5.18 -15.71
C ASP A 131 0.87 -5.56 -14.27
N GLU A 132 1.74 -4.77 -13.64
CA GLU A 132 2.27 -5.01 -12.28
C GLU A 132 1.20 -5.09 -11.20
N ASP A 133 0.03 -4.49 -11.41
CA ASP A 133 -1.07 -4.42 -10.46
C ASP A 133 -2.19 -5.42 -10.78
N GLN A 134 -2.00 -6.35 -11.71
CA GLN A 134 -3.05 -7.25 -12.18
C GLN A 134 -2.91 -8.67 -11.62
N CYS A 135 -4.05 -9.27 -11.26
CA CYS A 135 -4.12 -10.63 -10.71
C CYS A 135 -3.49 -11.70 -11.61
N GLY A 136 -3.55 -11.51 -12.93
CA GLY A 136 -2.97 -12.44 -13.90
C GLY A 136 -1.45 -12.53 -13.85
N ARG A 137 -0.77 -11.51 -13.31
CA ARG A 137 0.68 -11.49 -13.11
C ARG A 137 1.11 -12.37 -11.92
N TYR A 138 0.29 -12.41 -10.87
CA TYR A 138 0.53 -13.15 -9.63
C TYR A 138 -0.28 -14.45 -9.52
N ALA A 139 -0.72 -14.99 -10.66
CA ALA A 139 -1.45 -16.25 -10.65
C ALA A 139 -0.48 -17.41 -10.42
N ASP A 140 -0.46 -17.96 -9.20
CA ASP A 140 0.38 -19.11 -8.85
C ASP A 140 -0.06 -20.38 -9.60
N HIS A 141 0.91 -21.24 -9.88
CA HIS A 141 0.72 -22.47 -10.67
C HIS A 141 0.64 -23.74 -9.80
N ASP A 142 0.60 -23.58 -8.49
CA ASP A 142 0.64 -24.62 -7.47
C ASP A 142 -0.76 -25.22 -7.22
N LEU A 143 -1.34 -25.71 -8.31
CA LEU A 143 -2.75 -26.08 -8.35
C LEU A 143 -3.00 -27.49 -8.88
N LEU A 144 -3.98 -28.14 -8.26
CA LEU A 144 -4.43 -29.46 -8.68
C LEU A 144 -5.46 -29.34 -9.79
N ILE A 145 -5.18 -29.90 -10.97
CA ILE A 145 -6.06 -29.81 -12.15
C ILE A 145 -6.63 -31.19 -12.52
N LEU A 146 -7.94 -31.26 -12.78
CA LEU A 146 -8.53 -32.41 -13.49
C LEU A 146 -9.47 -32.00 -14.61
N ASN A 147 -9.62 -32.89 -15.58
CA ASN A 147 -10.68 -32.76 -16.56
C ASN A 147 -12.05 -33.10 -15.93
N LYS A 148 -13.12 -32.41 -16.33
CA LYS A 148 -14.49 -32.67 -15.86
C LYS A 148 -14.96 -34.13 -15.99
N ASN A 149 -14.39 -34.89 -16.93
CA ASN A 149 -14.72 -36.30 -17.12
C ASN A 149 -14.00 -37.26 -16.14
N ALA A 150 -13.16 -36.74 -15.24
CA ALA A 150 -12.43 -37.52 -14.25
C ALA A 150 -13.36 -38.09 -13.17
N ARG A 151 -12.84 -39.05 -12.40
CA ARG A 151 -13.56 -39.67 -11.28
C ARG A 151 -12.98 -39.24 -9.95
N VAL A 152 -13.76 -39.43 -8.88
CA VAL A 152 -13.34 -39.12 -7.50
C VAL A 152 -12.03 -39.81 -7.13
N ARG A 153 -11.76 -41.02 -7.62
CA ARG A 153 -10.47 -41.72 -7.40
C ARG A 153 -9.25 -40.96 -7.92
N ASP A 154 -9.42 -40.21 -9.01
CA ASP A 154 -8.33 -39.48 -9.67
C ASP A 154 -8.02 -38.23 -8.85
N ALA A 155 -9.05 -37.56 -8.32
CA ALA A 155 -8.91 -36.43 -7.39
C ALA A 155 -8.27 -36.85 -6.06
N ILE A 156 -8.74 -37.95 -5.44
CA ILE A 156 -8.15 -38.45 -4.19
C ILE A 156 -6.66 -38.77 -4.39
N ARG A 157 -6.28 -39.32 -5.55
CA ARG A 157 -4.87 -39.60 -5.84
C ARG A 157 -4.03 -38.33 -5.89
N LEU A 158 -4.54 -37.25 -6.48
CA LEU A 158 -3.84 -35.96 -6.52
C LEU A 158 -3.68 -35.36 -5.13
N PHE A 159 -4.73 -35.37 -4.31
CA PHE A 159 -4.61 -34.93 -2.92
C PHE A 159 -3.63 -35.78 -2.10
N GLN A 160 -3.52 -37.08 -2.40
CA GLN A 160 -2.56 -37.98 -1.76
C GLN A 160 -1.11 -37.81 -2.25
N SER A 161 -0.88 -37.13 -3.37
CA SER A 161 0.46 -36.83 -3.87
C SER A 161 1.00 -35.48 -3.41
N LEU A 162 0.20 -34.70 -2.68
CA LEU A 162 0.65 -33.45 -2.10
C LEU A 162 1.73 -33.71 -1.05
N PRO A 163 2.78 -32.87 -1.00
CA PRO A 163 3.76 -32.92 0.08
C PRO A 163 3.14 -32.43 1.40
N GLU A 164 3.81 -32.68 2.53
CA GLU A 164 3.27 -32.36 3.87
C GLU A 164 3.15 -30.86 4.13
N ASP A 165 3.93 -30.06 3.41
CA ASP A 165 4.03 -28.59 3.45
C ASP A 165 3.17 -27.89 2.39
N ALA A 166 2.32 -28.61 1.65
CA ALA A 166 1.49 -28.00 0.61
C ALA A 166 0.47 -27.00 1.17
N GLU A 167 0.74 -25.71 1.00
CA GLU A 167 -0.12 -24.66 1.53
C GLU A 167 -1.32 -24.34 0.63
N TYR A 168 -2.51 -24.30 1.24
CA TYR A 168 -3.76 -23.90 0.60
C TYR A 168 -4.18 -24.77 -0.61
N GLN A 169 -3.56 -25.95 -0.83
CA GLN A 169 -3.83 -26.85 -1.97
C GLN A 169 -4.99 -27.84 -1.74
N GLU A 170 -5.92 -27.52 -0.83
CA GLU A 170 -7.10 -28.35 -0.51
C GLU A 170 -8.23 -28.26 -1.56
N THR A 171 -8.02 -27.48 -2.62
CA THR A 171 -9.00 -27.22 -3.67
C THR A 171 -8.46 -27.71 -5.01
N LEU A 172 -9.30 -28.45 -5.73
CA LEU A 172 -9.00 -28.97 -7.04
C LEU A 172 -9.78 -28.21 -8.11
N PHE A 173 -9.09 -27.74 -9.13
CA PHE A 173 -9.63 -26.97 -10.24
C PHE A 173 -10.01 -27.88 -11.39
N VAL A 174 -11.23 -27.72 -11.89
CA VAL A 174 -11.76 -28.57 -12.95
C VAL A 174 -11.76 -27.79 -14.26
N ILE A 175 -11.21 -28.41 -15.31
CA ILE A 175 -11.17 -27.84 -16.66
C ILE A 175 -11.93 -28.69 -17.67
N ASP A 176 -12.35 -28.07 -18.76
CA ASP A 176 -12.88 -28.77 -19.93
C ASP A 176 -11.77 -29.26 -20.88
N ARG A 177 -12.14 -29.83 -22.04
CA ARG A 177 -11.17 -30.32 -23.03
C ARG A 177 -10.42 -29.21 -23.77
N THR A 178 -10.87 -27.96 -23.65
CA THR A 178 -10.29 -26.77 -24.27
C THR A 178 -9.43 -25.95 -23.30
N GLY A 179 -9.32 -26.40 -22.04
CA GLY A 179 -8.58 -25.71 -20.98
C GLY A 179 -9.38 -24.59 -20.31
N ARG A 180 -10.70 -24.51 -20.54
CA ARG A 180 -11.56 -23.53 -19.86
C ARG A 180 -11.89 -24.00 -18.45
N TYR A 181 -11.88 -23.08 -17.51
CA TYR A 181 -12.28 -23.33 -16.13
C TYR A 181 -13.76 -23.72 -16.07
N ALA A 182 -14.06 -24.80 -15.35
CA ALA A 182 -15.38 -25.38 -15.24
C ALA A 182 -15.90 -25.43 -13.79
N GLY A 183 -15.14 -24.89 -12.82
CA GLY A 183 -15.46 -24.88 -11.39
C GLY A 183 -14.39 -25.58 -10.55
N GLN A 184 -14.59 -25.60 -9.23
CA GLN A 184 -13.64 -26.16 -8.27
C GLN A 184 -14.28 -27.17 -7.32
N VAL A 185 -13.46 -28.01 -6.70
CA VAL A 185 -13.88 -29.07 -5.79
C VAL A 185 -12.95 -29.10 -4.58
N SER A 186 -13.49 -28.80 -3.40
CA SER A 186 -12.74 -28.98 -2.13
C SER A 186 -12.56 -30.46 -1.80
N ALA A 187 -11.40 -30.82 -1.26
CA ALA A 187 -11.08 -32.15 -0.74
C ALA A 187 -12.16 -32.63 0.24
N SER A 188 -12.65 -31.75 1.11
CA SER A 188 -13.70 -32.02 2.11
C SER A 188 -14.99 -32.57 1.48
N ARG A 189 -15.34 -32.14 0.26
CA ARG A 189 -16.55 -32.56 -0.47
C ARG A 189 -16.46 -33.99 -1.00
N LEU A 190 -15.23 -34.48 -1.18
CA LEU A 190 -14.93 -35.82 -1.68
C LEU A 190 -14.74 -36.85 -0.56
N LEU A 191 -14.51 -36.42 0.69
CA LEU A 191 -14.36 -37.33 1.82
C LEU A 191 -15.61 -38.20 2.00
N GLY A 192 -15.39 -39.52 2.10
CA GLY A 192 -16.46 -40.52 2.23
C GLY A 192 -17.28 -40.80 0.97
N ARG A 193 -16.92 -40.22 -0.19
CA ARG A 193 -17.60 -40.47 -1.47
C ARG A 193 -17.07 -41.73 -2.17
N GLY A 194 -17.93 -42.33 -3.00
CA GLY A 194 -17.55 -43.50 -3.80
C GLY A 194 -16.52 -43.14 -4.87
N SER A 195 -15.40 -43.85 -4.91
CA SER A 195 -14.26 -43.60 -5.82
C SER A 195 -14.60 -43.69 -7.33
N HIS A 196 -15.69 -44.39 -7.68
CA HIS A 196 -16.16 -44.56 -9.05
C HIS A 196 -17.04 -43.41 -9.54
N LEU A 197 -17.51 -42.52 -8.67
CA LEU A 197 -18.40 -41.43 -9.05
C LEU A 197 -17.68 -40.38 -9.94
N PRO A 198 -18.39 -39.73 -10.88
CA PRO A 198 -17.82 -38.65 -11.68
C PRO A 198 -17.57 -37.41 -10.82
N ILE A 199 -16.47 -36.70 -11.09
CA ILE A 199 -16.13 -35.47 -10.36
C ILE A 199 -17.13 -34.34 -10.66
N GLU A 200 -17.71 -34.34 -11.86
CA GLU A 200 -18.71 -33.38 -12.33
C GLU A 200 -19.90 -33.20 -11.36
N SER A 201 -20.29 -34.26 -10.63
CA SER A 201 -21.37 -34.19 -9.65
C SER A 201 -21.02 -33.42 -8.37
N PHE A 202 -19.74 -33.11 -8.15
CA PHE A 202 -19.24 -32.46 -6.94
C PHE A 202 -18.63 -31.09 -7.22
N ILE A 203 -18.66 -30.62 -8.47
CA ILE A 203 -18.19 -29.29 -8.85
C ILE A 203 -19.01 -28.23 -8.11
N ASP A 204 -18.29 -27.32 -7.47
CA ASP A 204 -18.83 -26.08 -6.95
C ASP A 204 -18.85 -25.03 -8.07
N ASN A 205 -20.04 -24.58 -8.43
CA ASN A 205 -20.24 -23.52 -9.42
C ASN A 205 -20.58 -22.18 -8.76
N GLU A 206 -20.64 -22.12 -7.43
CA GLU A 206 -20.90 -20.90 -6.66
C GLU A 206 -19.61 -20.16 -6.29
N ALA A 207 -18.46 -20.82 -6.45
CA ALA A 207 -17.16 -20.20 -6.22
C ALA A 207 -16.94 -19.01 -7.18
N PRO A 208 -16.58 -17.82 -6.66
CA PRO A 208 -16.21 -16.70 -7.51
C PRO A 208 -14.94 -17.00 -8.31
N VAL A 209 -14.74 -16.27 -9.39
CA VAL A 209 -13.60 -16.43 -10.30
C VAL A 209 -12.91 -15.09 -10.44
N VAL A 210 -11.59 -15.08 -10.26
CA VAL A 210 -10.73 -13.91 -10.43
C VAL A 210 -10.43 -13.75 -11.92
N ASP A 211 -10.76 -12.58 -12.49
CA ASP A 211 -10.31 -12.23 -13.83
C ASP A 211 -8.83 -11.83 -13.76
N GLY A 212 -8.00 -12.34 -14.67
CA GLY A 212 -6.58 -11.98 -14.72
C GLY A 212 -6.34 -10.49 -14.95
N GLN A 213 -7.29 -9.77 -15.55
CA GLN A 213 -7.20 -8.30 -15.72
C GLN A 213 -7.72 -7.51 -14.52
N LEU A 214 -8.25 -8.19 -13.50
CA LEU A 214 -8.67 -7.52 -12.28
C LEU A 214 -7.45 -7.01 -11.51
N ASP A 215 -7.61 -5.84 -10.91
CA ASP A 215 -6.63 -5.27 -9.99
C ASP A 215 -6.35 -6.24 -8.82
N LEU A 216 -5.08 -6.33 -8.40
CA LEU A 216 -4.59 -7.27 -7.40
C LEU A 216 -5.21 -7.01 -6.02
N ASP A 217 -5.43 -5.76 -5.63
CA ASP A 217 -6.09 -5.42 -4.37
C ASP A 217 -7.55 -5.90 -4.40
N GLN A 218 -8.23 -5.73 -5.53
CA GLN A 218 -9.60 -6.22 -5.72
C GLN A 218 -9.70 -7.74 -5.73
N GLY A 219 -8.79 -8.42 -6.43
CA GLY A 219 -8.72 -9.88 -6.45
C GLY A 219 -8.42 -10.44 -5.06
N SER A 220 -7.51 -9.80 -4.33
CA SER A 220 -7.14 -10.16 -2.97
C SER A 220 -8.30 -9.98 -1.99
N ASP A 221 -9.03 -8.85 -2.04
CA ASP A 221 -10.22 -8.64 -1.23
C ASP A 221 -11.30 -9.68 -1.57
N MET A 222 -11.47 -10.01 -2.85
CA MET A 222 -12.41 -11.04 -3.27
C MET A 222 -12.06 -12.41 -2.69
N VAL A 223 -10.79 -12.86 -2.77
CA VAL A 223 -10.33 -14.11 -2.16
C VAL A 223 -10.57 -14.09 -0.65
N SER A 224 -10.15 -13.01 0.02
CA SER A 224 -10.24 -12.87 1.48
C SER A 224 -11.67 -12.98 2.03
N ARG A 225 -12.65 -12.51 1.27
CA ARG A 225 -14.08 -12.52 1.66
C ARG A 225 -14.85 -13.73 1.16
N SER A 226 -14.27 -14.48 0.23
CA SER A 226 -14.96 -15.58 -0.45
C SER A 226 -15.22 -16.78 0.46
N GLY A 227 -14.42 -16.95 1.52
CA GLY A 227 -14.45 -18.15 2.38
C GLY A 227 -13.78 -19.38 1.77
N TYR A 228 -13.13 -19.25 0.61
CA TYR A 228 -12.32 -20.29 -0.03
C TYR A 228 -10.83 -20.07 0.27
N THR A 229 -10.05 -21.15 0.29
CA THR A 229 -8.59 -21.09 0.49
C THR A 229 -7.83 -20.61 -0.74
N ALA A 230 -8.43 -20.75 -1.92
CA ALA A 230 -7.91 -20.23 -3.17
C ALA A 230 -9.07 -20.07 -4.18
N LEU A 231 -8.93 -19.12 -5.08
CA LEU A 231 -9.84 -18.92 -6.22
C LEU A 231 -9.11 -19.12 -7.54
N ALA A 232 -9.84 -19.52 -8.57
CA ALA A 232 -9.28 -19.65 -9.91
C ALA A 232 -9.03 -18.27 -10.52
N VAL A 233 -7.84 -18.07 -11.10
CA VAL A 233 -7.54 -16.91 -11.94
C VAL A 233 -7.71 -17.31 -13.40
N VAL A 234 -8.51 -16.57 -14.16
CA VAL A 234 -8.85 -16.91 -15.55
C VAL A 234 -8.53 -15.78 -16.53
N SER A 235 -8.20 -16.15 -17.76
CA SER A 235 -8.04 -15.19 -18.86
C SER A 235 -9.39 -14.63 -19.30
N ALA A 236 -9.38 -13.57 -20.11
CA ALA A 236 -10.57 -13.02 -20.76
C ALA A 236 -11.35 -14.07 -21.60
N GLU A 237 -10.70 -15.11 -22.11
CA GLU A 237 -11.35 -16.23 -22.82
C GLU A 237 -11.89 -17.32 -21.89
N GLY A 238 -11.74 -17.19 -20.57
CA GLY A 238 -12.15 -18.15 -19.54
C GLY A 238 -11.22 -19.35 -19.40
N LYS A 239 -9.96 -19.25 -19.84
CA LYS A 239 -8.94 -20.29 -19.61
C LYS A 239 -8.37 -20.15 -18.20
N LEU A 240 -8.16 -21.27 -17.53
CA LEU A 240 -7.48 -21.28 -16.23
C LEU A 240 -6.02 -20.86 -16.43
N LEU A 241 -5.63 -19.76 -15.79
CA LEU A 241 -4.25 -19.26 -15.78
C LEU A 241 -3.51 -19.89 -14.60
N GLY A 242 -4.08 -19.74 -13.41
CA GLY A 242 -3.52 -20.19 -12.14
C GLY A 242 -4.57 -20.13 -11.04
N ARG A 243 -4.12 -20.01 -9.80
CA ARG A 243 -4.97 -19.68 -8.65
C ARG A 243 -4.43 -18.41 -7.96
N LEU A 244 -5.26 -17.82 -7.13
CA LEU A 244 -4.86 -16.82 -6.15
C LEU A 244 -5.23 -17.37 -4.77
N SER A 245 -4.22 -17.60 -3.95
CA SER A 245 -4.40 -18.20 -2.63
C SER A 245 -4.83 -17.16 -1.58
N ILE A 246 -5.42 -17.63 -0.48
CA ILE A 246 -5.74 -16.76 0.66
C ILE A 246 -4.46 -16.21 1.32
N GLY A 247 -3.36 -16.95 1.28
CA GLY A 247 -2.07 -16.49 1.80
C GLY A 247 -1.57 -15.26 1.04
N GLU A 248 -1.45 -15.35 -0.28
CA GLU A 248 -1.03 -14.24 -1.14
C GLU A 248 -2.00 -13.05 -1.04
N ALA A 249 -3.31 -13.32 -1.02
CA ALA A 249 -4.31 -12.27 -0.89
C ALA A 249 -4.16 -11.51 0.44
N LEU A 250 -3.93 -12.22 1.55
CA LEU A 250 -3.72 -11.59 2.85
C LEU A 250 -2.41 -10.81 2.91
N GLU A 251 -1.35 -11.33 2.29
CA GLU A 251 -0.06 -10.65 2.23
C GLU A 251 -0.13 -9.38 1.37
N ASN A 252 -0.83 -9.43 0.23
CA ASN A 252 -1.07 -8.24 -0.57
C ASN A 252 -1.90 -7.19 0.19
N VAL A 253 -2.96 -7.61 0.91
CA VAL A 253 -3.73 -6.70 1.77
C VAL A 253 -2.85 -6.09 2.88
N ARG A 254 -1.94 -6.87 3.47
CA ARG A 254 -0.99 -6.35 4.46
C ARG A 254 -0.06 -5.31 3.85
N ARG A 255 0.53 -5.58 2.69
CA ARG A 255 1.38 -4.64 1.93
C ARG A 255 0.63 -3.34 1.60
N SER A 256 -0.57 -3.45 1.02
CA SER A 256 -1.42 -2.29 0.70
C SER A 256 -1.74 -1.44 1.94
N LEU A 257 -1.97 -2.06 3.11
CA LEU A 257 -2.18 -1.32 4.37
C LEU A 257 -0.91 -0.60 4.84
N GLU A 258 0.26 -1.25 4.77
CA GLU A 258 1.54 -0.65 5.14
C GLU A 258 1.91 0.54 4.25
N SER A 259 1.72 0.39 2.94
CA SER A 259 1.82 1.45 1.93
C SER A 259 1.03 2.69 2.35
N GLN A 260 -0.26 2.51 2.65
CA GLN A 260 -1.15 3.61 3.04
C GLN A 260 -0.70 4.34 4.32
N PHE A 261 -0.18 3.60 5.30
CA PHE A 261 0.35 4.20 6.52
C PHE A 261 1.59 5.05 6.25
N MET A 262 2.53 4.56 5.43
CA MET A 262 3.75 5.28 5.07
C MET A 262 3.43 6.55 4.26
N HIS A 263 2.54 6.43 3.29
CA HIS A 263 2.12 7.58 2.47
C HIS A 263 1.39 8.65 3.28
N THR A 264 0.56 8.28 4.25
CA THR A 264 -0.10 9.25 5.15
C THR A 264 0.91 10.08 5.97
N ALA A 265 2.11 9.53 6.23
CA ALA A 265 3.20 10.23 6.88
C ALA A 265 4.03 11.12 5.92
N GLY A 266 3.69 11.14 4.63
CA GLY A 266 4.47 11.81 3.57
C GLY A 266 5.81 11.14 3.30
N LEU A 267 5.94 9.86 3.63
CA LEU A 267 7.09 9.03 3.35
C LEU A 267 6.81 8.17 2.11
N ASP A 268 7.87 7.96 1.33
CA ASP A 268 7.84 7.05 0.18
C ASP A 268 7.87 5.60 0.72
N GLU A 269 7.02 4.72 0.17
CA GLU A 269 6.88 3.34 0.64
C GLU A 269 8.20 2.57 0.49
N GLU A 270 8.92 2.87 -0.59
CA GLU A 270 10.16 2.22 -0.96
C GLU A 270 11.38 2.73 -0.17
N GLU A 271 11.29 3.82 0.62
CA GLU A 271 12.46 4.43 1.26
C GLU A 271 13.09 3.50 2.32
N ASP A 272 14.32 3.02 2.04
CA ASP A 272 15.14 2.29 3.02
C ASP A 272 15.60 3.26 4.12
N LEU A 273 15.33 2.91 5.38
CA LEU A 273 15.71 3.71 6.55
C LEU A 273 17.22 3.97 6.61
N PHE A 274 18.01 3.03 6.09
CA PHE A 274 19.48 3.10 6.05
C PHE A 274 20.01 3.48 4.67
N ALA A 275 19.18 4.03 3.78
CA ALA A 275 19.62 4.54 2.50
C ALA A 275 20.74 5.60 2.66
N PRO A 276 21.68 5.69 1.70
CA PRO A 276 22.75 6.68 1.74
C PRO A 276 22.20 8.11 1.88
N VAL A 277 22.79 8.89 2.79
CA VAL A 277 22.33 10.26 3.15
C VAL A 277 22.05 11.15 1.94
N PHE A 278 22.87 11.06 0.88
CA PHE A 278 22.70 11.89 -0.31
C PHE A 278 21.45 11.53 -1.11
N ILE A 279 21.09 10.25 -1.19
CA ILE A 279 19.90 9.76 -1.89
C ILE A 279 18.65 10.23 -1.14
N SER A 280 18.58 9.98 0.17
CA SER A 280 17.49 10.43 1.02
C SER A 280 17.35 11.95 1.00
N ALA A 281 18.47 12.70 1.07
CA ALA A 281 18.45 14.15 0.98
C ALA A 281 17.89 14.66 -0.36
N LYS A 282 18.22 14.01 -1.48
CA LYS A 282 17.71 14.39 -2.81
C LYS A 282 16.20 14.15 -2.91
N ARG A 283 15.69 13.00 -2.49
CA ARG A 283 14.24 12.68 -2.50
C ARG A 283 13.46 13.68 -1.63
N ARG A 284 13.92 13.89 -0.39
CA ARG A 284 13.32 14.89 0.52
C ARG A 284 13.42 16.31 -0.02
N ALA A 285 14.51 16.68 -0.71
CA ALA A 285 14.66 18.01 -1.29
C ALA A 285 13.62 18.31 -2.37
N VAL A 286 13.20 17.32 -3.17
CA VAL A 286 12.11 17.49 -4.15
C VAL A 286 10.80 17.80 -3.43
N TRP A 287 10.46 17.02 -2.40
CA TRP A 287 9.24 17.23 -1.64
C TRP A 287 9.23 18.56 -0.87
N LEU A 288 10.35 18.90 -0.22
CA LEU A 288 10.55 20.20 0.40
C LEU A 288 10.45 21.34 -0.61
N GLY A 289 10.92 21.14 -1.84
CA GLY A 289 10.79 22.10 -2.93
C GLY A 289 9.32 22.35 -3.32
N ILE A 290 8.52 21.29 -3.44
CA ILE A 290 7.08 21.40 -3.72
C ILE A 290 6.37 22.16 -2.58
N ASN A 291 6.61 21.78 -1.33
CA ASN A 291 6.05 22.47 -0.16
C ASN A 291 6.53 23.94 -0.05
N LEU A 292 7.75 24.23 -0.49
CA LEU A 292 8.25 25.61 -0.53
C LEU A 292 7.52 26.45 -1.58
N LEU A 293 7.24 25.89 -2.77
CA LEU A 293 6.47 26.59 -3.80
C LEU A 293 5.06 26.92 -3.30
N THR A 294 4.42 26.00 -2.59
CA THR A 294 3.11 26.25 -2.01
C THR A 294 3.14 27.27 -0.87
N ALA A 295 4.19 27.26 -0.04
CA ALA A 295 4.41 28.30 0.96
C ALA A 295 4.56 29.69 0.32
N PHE A 296 5.23 29.80 -0.84
CA PHE A 296 5.31 31.06 -1.59
C PHE A 296 3.95 31.53 -2.12
N LEU A 297 3.06 30.62 -2.53
CA LEU A 297 1.69 30.96 -2.94
C LEU A 297 0.88 31.53 -1.77
N ALA A 298 0.99 30.92 -0.59
CA ALA A 298 0.35 31.42 0.63
C ALA A 298 0.91 32.80 1.02
N ALA A 299 2.23 32.97 1.03
CA ALA A 299 2.89 34.25 1.31
C ALA A 299 2.51 35.35 0.30
N TRP A 300 2.40 35.01 -0.99
CA TRP A 300 1.95 35.95 -2.01
C TRP A 300 0.52 36.43 -1.73
N THR A 301 -0.37 35.53 -1.31
CA THR A 301 -1.74 35.88 -0.91
C THR A 301 -1.78 36.86 0.25
N ILE A 302 -0.93 36.67 1.26
CA ILE A 302 -0.77 37.62 2.38
C ILE A 302 -0.30 38.99 1.85
N GLY A 303 0.64 39.00 0.91
CA GLY A 303 1.18 40.22 0.30
C GLY A 303 0.14 41.09 -0.39
N LEU A 304 -0.96 40.52 -0.89
CA LEU A 304 -2.09 41.29 -1.46
C LEU A 304 -2.76 42.21 -0.43
N PHE A 305 -2.58 41.94 0.87
CA PHE A 305 -3.20 42.68 1.97
C PHE A 305 -2.18 43.44 2.83
N GLU A 306 -0.99 43.73 2.29
CA GLU A 306 0.10 44.42 3.02
C GLU A 306 -0.39 45.73 3.68
N ALA A 307 -1.14 46.56 2.95
CA ALA A 307 -1.71 47.80 3.48
C ALA A 307 -2.62 47.57 4.70
N THR A 308 -3.38 46.48 4.69
CA THR A 308 -4.29 46.12 5.80
C THR A 308 -3.51 45.68 7.03
N LEU A 309 -2.41 44.94 6.82
CA LEU A 309 -1.54 44.48 7.91
C LEU A 309 -0.77 45.62 8.56
N GLN A 310 -0.39 46.65 7.79
CA GLN A 310 0.27 47.85 8.32
C GLN A 310 -0.65 48.65 9.25
N GLU A 311 -1.95 48.70 8.96
CA GLU A 311 -2.91 49.41 9.80
C GLU A 311 -3.38 48.58 11.00
N VAL A 312 -3.56 47.27 10.83
CA VAL A 312 -4.07 46.39 11.89
C VAL A 312 -3.15 45.20 12.11
N VAL A 313 -2.11 45.44 12.92
CA VAL A 313 -1.12 44.43 13.33
C VAL A 313 -1.76 43.21 14.01
N ALA A 314 -2.91 43.37 14.66
CA ALA A 314 -3.65 42.27 15.29
C ALA A 314 -4.04 41.16 14.28
N LEU A 315 -4.30 41.51 13.01
CA LEU A 315 -4.57 40.52 11.97
C LEU A 315 -3.34 39.61 11.77
N ALA A 316 -2.13 40.16 11.75
CA ALA A 316 -0.92 39.36 11.59
C ALA A 316 -0.72 38.34 12.71
N VAL A 317 -1.04 38.73 13.96
CA VAL A 317 -0.94 37.86 15.15
C VAL A 317 -1.95 36.70 15.09
N LEU A 318 -3.10 36.92 14.46
CA LEU A 318 -4.19 35.95 14.38
C LEU A 318 -4.09 35.01 13.16
N MET A 319 -3.28 35.33 12.15
CA MET A 319 -3.12 34.51 10.95
C MET A 319 -2.79 33.04 11.24
N PRO A 320 -1.85 32.69 12.15
CA PRO A 320 -1.52 31.29 12.41
C PRO A 320 -2.70 30.45 12.93
N ILE A 321 -3.64 31.09 13.65
CA ILE A 321 -4.83 30.42 14.17
C ILE A 321 -5.77 30.03 13.03
N VAL A 322 -5.98 30.93 12.08
CA VAL A 322 -6.86 30.69 10.92
C VAL A 322 -6.30 29.56 10.05
N ALA A 323 -5.00 29.62 9.74
CA ALA A 323 -4.29 28.59 8.96
C ALA A 323 -4.36 27.22 9.67
N SER A 324 -4.01 27.17 10.95
CA SER A 324 -3.99 25.92 11.73
C SER A 324 -5.36 25.26 11.82
N MET A 325 -6.43 26.01 12.10
CA MET A 325 -7.78 25.44 12.22
C MET A 325 -8.31 24.89 10.89
N GLY A 326 -8.02 25.56 9.78
CA GLY A 326 -8.36 25.07 8.44
C GLY A 326 -7.59 23.80 8.10
N GLY A 327 -6.27 23.83 8.27
CA GLY A 327 -5.39 22.69 7.99
C GLY A 327 -5.81 21.44 8.78
N ILE A 328 -5.97 21.55 10.11
CA ILE A 328 -6.32 20.39 10.96
C ILE A 328 -7.70 19.82 10.59
N ALA A 329 -8.72 20.67 10.40
CA ALA A 329 -10.07 20.21 10.04
C ALA A 329 -10.09 19.54 8.65
N GLY A 330 -9.35 20.12 7.71
CA GLY A 330 -9.17 19.55 6.37
C GLY A 330 -8.45 18.21 6.43
N SER A 331 -7.34 18.11 7.17
CA SER A 331 -6.52 16.90 7.23
C SER A 331 -7.29 15.73 7.84
N GLN A 332 -8.12 15.98 8.85
CA GLN A 332 -9.01 14.94 9.38
C GLN A 332 -9.99 14.41 8.33
N THR A 333 -10.58 15.31 7.55
CA THR A 333 -11.49 14.93 6.45
C THR A 333 -10.73 14.17 5.36
N LEU A 334 -9.54 14.66 4.98
CA LEU A 334 -8.66 14.06 3.99
C LEU A 334 -8.28 12.62 4.36
N THR A 335 -7.81 12.39 5.59
CA THR A 335 -7.43 11.05 6.07
C THR A 335 -8.61 10.08 6.05
N LEU A 336 -9.80 10.53 6.46
CA LEU A 336 -11.01 9.70 6.38
C LEU A 336 -11.36 9.32 4.94
N MET A 337 -11.13 10.24 4.00
CA MET A 337 -11.41 10.05 2.58
C MET A 337 -10.39 9.12 1.91
N ILE A 338 -9.10 9.29 2.19
CA ILE A 338 -8.02 8.40 1.71
C ILE A 338 -8.32 6.97 2.16
N ARG A 339 -8.57 6.77 3.47
CA ARG A 339 -8.94 5.45 4.00
C ARG A 339 -10.21 4.88 3.35
N GLY A 340 -11.21 5.72 3.12
CA GLY A 340 -12.46 5.29 2.52
C GLY A 340 -12.33 4.88 1.04
N LEU A 341 -11.39 5.50 0.31
CA LEU A 341 -11.03 5.09 -1.05
C LEU A 341 -10.29 3.76 -1.03
N ALA A 342 -9.25 3.64 -0.19
CA ALA A 342 -8.46 2.44 -0.04
C ALA A 342 -9.26 1.20 0.41
N LEU A 343 -10.28 1.39 1.24
CA LEU A 343 -11.17 0.30 1.69
C LEU A 343 -12.38 0.08 0.77
N GLU A 344 -12.42 0.73 -0.39
CA GLU A 344 -13.52 0.70 -1.37
C GLU A 344 -14.90 1.05 -0.78
N GLN A 345 -14.94 1.80 0.32
CA GLN A 345 -16.18 2.21 0.99
C GLN A 345 -16.84 3.40 0.29
N ILE A 346 -16.10 4.10 -0.56
CA ILE A 346 -16.52 5.30 -1.27
C ILE A 346 -16.81 4.96 -2.72
N THR A 347 -18.09 4.93 -3.07
CA THR A 347 -18.57 4.77 -4.44
C THR A 347 -19.11 6.11 -4.96
N GLU A 348 -19.31 6.22 -6.27
CA GLU A 348 -19.97 7.39 -6.90
C GLU A 348 -21.30 7.76 -6.23
N GLN A 349 -22.02 6.76 -5.72
CA GLN A 349 -23.34 6.92 -5.12
C GLN A 349 -23.26 7.39 -3.66
N THR A 350 -22.23 6.96 -2.91
CA THR A 350 -22.05 7.34 -1.51
C THR A 350 -21.31 8.66 -1.35
N TYR A 351 -20.56 9.11 -2.36
CA TYR A 351 -19.75 10.33 -2.34
C TYR A 351 -20.54 11.59 -1.96
N VAL A 352 -21.72 11.82 -2.55
CA VAL A 352 -22.54 13.01 -2.26
C VAL A 352 -23.09 12.97 -0.83
N ALA A 353 -23.43 11.79 -0.31
CA ALA A 353 -23.89 11.62 1.05
C ALA A 353 -22.76 11.94 2.05
N LEU A 354 -21.55 11.48 1.75
CA LEU A 354 -20.36 11.74 2.55
C LEU A 354 -19.99 13.23 2.55
N LEU A 355 -19.98 13.88 1.39
CA LEU A 355 -19.75 15.33 1.28
C LEU A 355 -20.73 16.13 2.14
N ARG A 356 -22.03 15.79 2.11
CA ARG A 356 -23.05 16.47 2.92
C ARG A 356 -22.82 16.26 4.41
N LYS A 357 -22.46 15.03 4.81
CA LYS A 357 -22.12 14.70 6.19
C LYS A 357 -20.95 15.55 6.67
N GLU A 358 -19.84 15.60 5.91
CA GLU A 358 -18.64 16.33 6.31
C GLU A 358 -18.82 17.84 6.31
N ILE A 359 -19.58 18.40 5.36
CA ILE A 359 -19.99 19.82 5.42
C ILE A 359 -20.82 20.10 6.69
N GLY A 360 -21.70 19.18 7.09
CA GLY A 360 -22.45 19.28 8.34
C GLY A 360 -21.57 19.27 9.59
N VAL A 361 -20.60 18.36 9.64
CA VAL A 361 -19.60 18.28 10.72
C VAL A 361 -18.76 19.57 10.77
N ALA A 362 -18.32 20.05 9.62
CA ALA A 362 -17.54 21.28 9.47
C ALA A 362 -18.33 22.52 9.89
N ALA A 363 -19.61 22.61 9.55
CA ALA A 363 -20.46 23.73 9.94
C ALA A 363 -20.68 23.78 11.47
N LEU A 364 -20.95 22.62 12.09
CA LEU A 364 -21.15 22.53 13.54
C LEU A 364 -19.86 22.87 14.31
N ASN A 365 -18.74 22.25 13.93
CA ASN A 365 -17.45 22.53 14.56
C ASN A 365 -16.96 23.95 14.28
N GLY A 366 -17.14 24.43 13.04
CA GLY A 366 -16.79 25.79 12.65
C GLY A 366 -17.58 26.83 13.43
N LEU A 367 -18.88 26.62 13.66
CA LEU A 367 -19.69 27.51 14.50
C LEU A 367 -19.22 27.50 15.96
N LEU A 368 -18.97 26.33 16.53
CA LEU A 368 -18.49 26.21 17.91
C LEU A 368 -17.15 26.93 18.10
N TRP A 369 -16.16 26.60 17.27
CA TRP A 369 -14.81 27.13 17.42
C TRP A 369 -14.69 28.59 17.00
N SER A 370 -15.47 29.05 16.02
CA SER A 370 -15.52 30.48 15.68
C SER A 370 -16.03 31.34 16.85
N ILE A 371 -17.04 30.86 17.61
CA ILE A 371 -17.52 31.57 18.79
C ILE A 371 -16.43 31.61 19.86
N VAL A 372 -15.79 30.47 20.15
CA VAL A 372 -14.71 30.40 21.15
C VAL A 372 -13.58 31.35 20.79
N ILE A 373 -13.11 31.30 19.53
CA ILE A 373 -12.00 32.13 19.08
C ILE A 373 -12.40 33.60 19.02
N ALA A 374 -13.60 33.94 18.54
CA ALA A 374 -14.10 35.32 18.55
C ALA A 374 -14.14 35.93 19.96
N VAL A 375 -14.57 35.15 20.96
CA VAL A 375 -14.60 35.57 22.37
C VAL A 375 -13.18 35.77 22.91
N ILE A 376 -12.27 34.83 22.67
CA ILE A 376 -10.86 34.96 23.09
C ILE A 376 -10.22 36.18 22.45
N THR A 377 -10.38 36.36 21.14
CA THR A 377 -9.87 37.51 20.38
C THR A 377 -10.46 38.82 20.91
N PHE A 378 -11.75 38.85 21.26
CA PHE A 378 -12.36 40.01 21.89
C PHE A 378 -11.68 40.36 23.22
N PHE A 379 -11.45 39.40 24.11
CA PHE A 379 -10.77 39.66 25.39
C PHE A 379 -9.30 40.04 25.21
N TRP A 380 -8.63 39.51 24.18
CA TRP A 380 -7.22 39.79 23.93
C TRP A 380 -7.01 41.19 23.35
N PHE A 381 -7.77 41.57 22.32
CA PHE A 381 -7.58 42.83 21.58
C PHE A 381 -8.58 43.92 21.96
N GLY A 382 -9.57 43.63 22.80
CA GLY A 382 -10.61 44.58 23.22
C GLY A 382 -11.57 45.00 22.11
N SER A 383 -11.60 44.29 20.97
CA SER A 383 -12.36 44.67 19.78
C SER A 383 -13.33 43.56 19.35
N TRP A 384 -14.64 43.84 19.46
CA TRP A 384 -15.69 42.95 18.94
C TRP A 384 -15.62 42.80 17.43
N LEU A 385 -15.11 43.82 16.72
CA LEU A 385 -15.00 43.80 15.27
C LEU A 385 -13.95 42.78 14.82
N ILE A 386 -12.76 42.79 15.44
CA ILE A 386 -11.69 41.82 15.15
C ILE A 386 -12.15 40.40 15.52
N GLY A 387 -12.82 40.24 16.66
CA GLY A 387 -13.42 38.97 17.08
C GLY A 387 -14.45 38.44 16.08
N GLY A 388 -15.33 39.30 15.55
CA GLY A 388 -16.31 38.91 14.52
C GLY A 388 -15.65 38.53 13.20
N ILE A 389 -14.65 39.29 12.75
CA ILE A 389 -13.91 39.03 11.51
C ILE A 389 -13.23 37.67 11.55
N ILE A 390 -12.48 37.37 12.62
CA ILE A 390 -11.82 36.06 12.74
C ILE A 390 -12.84 34.93 12.85
N GLY A 391 -13.94 35.13 13.57
CA GLY A 391 -15.00 34.13 13.70
C GLY A 391 -15.59 33.74 12.34
N VAL A 392 -15.96 34.73 11.51
CA VAL A 392 -16.49 34.47 10.17
C VAL A 392 -15.43 33.82 9.27
N ALA A 393 -14.17 34.30 9.34
CA ALA A 393 -13.09 33.73 8.56
C ALA A 393 -12.84 32.25 8.90
N ILE A 394 -12.90 31.86 10.18
CA ILE A 394 -12.75 30.48 10.61
C ILE A 394 -13.87 29.59 10.07
N ILE A 395 -15.13 30.06 10.09
CA ILE A 395 -16.25 29.30 9.54
C ILE A 395 -16.01 29.04 8.05
N ILE A 396 -15.65 30.08 7.29
CA ILE A 396 -15.37 29.97 5.86
C ILE A 396 -14.21 29.00 5.63
N ASN A 397 -13.11 29.13 6.38
CA ASN A 397 -11.93 28.31 6.19
C ASN A 397 -12.21 26.83 6.49
N ILE A 398 -12.90 26.52 7.58
CA ILE A 398 -13.23 25.13 7.97
C ILE A 398 -14.20 24.49 6.96
N ILE A 399 -15.19 25.23 6.45
CA ILE A 399 -16.11 24.70 5.41
C ILE A 399 -15.32 24.37 4.14
N ILE A 400 -14.42 25.27 3.72
CA ILE A 400 -13.62 25.05 2.52
C ILE A 400 -12.62 23.91 2.72
N ALA A 401 -12.01 23.82 3.90
CA ALA A 401 -11.14 22.70 4.28
C ALA A 401 -11.87 21.35 4.19
N ALA A 402 -13.12 21.26 4.66
CA ALA A 402 -13.92 20.04 4.54
C ALA A 402 -14.29 19.71 3.09
N ILE A 403 -14.67 20.71 2.30
CA ILE A 403 -14.93 20.53 0.87
C ILE A 403 -13.66 20.00 0.18
N CYS A 404 -12.53 20.66 0.37
CA CYS A 404 -11.25 20.25 -0.20
C CYS A 404 -10.80 18.87 0.29
N GLY A 405 -10.97 18.55 1.57
CA GLY A 405 -10.64 17.25 2.14
C GLY A 405 -11.43 16.09 1.51
N VAL A 406 -12.66 16.36 1.04
CA VAL A 406 -13.47 15.38 0.29
C VAL A 406 -13.10 15.34 -1.20
N PHE A 407 -12.87 16.50 -1.84
CA PHE A 407 -12.64 16.57 -3.28
C PHE A 407 -11.21 16.22 -3.73
N ILE A 408 -10.19 16.61 -2.94
CA ILE A 408 -8.78 16.44 -3.34
C ILE A 408 -8.43 14.96 -3.55
N PRO A 409 -8.73 14.03 -2.62
CA PRO A 409 -8.33 12.63 -2.78
C PRO A 409 -8.90 12.01 -4.06
N ARG A 410 -10.19 12.21 -4.29
CA ARG A 410 -10.88 11.72 -5.48
C ARG A 410 -10.34 12.33 -6.78
N TRP A 411 -9.92 13.59 -6.74
CA TRP A 411 -9.36 14.26 -7.91
C TRP A 411 -7.96 13.74 -8.24
N LEU A 412 -7.15 13.46 -7.22
CA LEU A 412 -5.82 12.86 -7.37
C LEU A 412 -5.91 11.40 -7.86
N ASP A 413 -6.80 10.61 -7.26
CA ASP A 413 -7.11 9.23 -7.66
C ASP A 413 -7.48 9.12 -9.15
N LYS A 414 -8.35 10.02 -9.64
CA LYS A 414 -8.70 10.09 -11.08
C LYS A 414 -7.56 10.48 -12.01
N LEU A 415 -6.49 11.08 -11.48
CA LEU A 415 -5.30 11.47 -12.24
C LEU A 415 -4.18 10.45 -12.07
N GLU A 416 -4.44 9.31 -11.42
CA GLU A 416 -3.44 8.28 -11.12
C GLU A 416 -2.27 8.86 -10.29
N ILE A 417 -2.58 9.86 -9.44
CA ILE A 417 -1.64 10.43 -8.48
C ILE A 417 -2.06 9.96 -7.09
N ASP A 418 -1.15 9.39 -6.32
CA ASP A 418 -1.45 8.92 -4.98
C ASP A 418 -2.00 10.06 -4.07
N PRO A 419 -3.27 9.96 -3.63
CA PRO A 419 -3.87 10.89 -2.69
C PRO A 419 -3.17 10.99 -1.34
N ALA A 420 -2.54 9.91 -0.88
CA ALA A 420 -1.96 9.85 0.46
C ALA A 420 -0.68 10.69 0.57
N LEU A 421 0.20 10.62 -0.44
CA LEU A 421 1.37 11.50 -0.54
C LEU A 421 1.01 12.97 -0.80
N SER A 422 0.16 13.23 -1.80
CA SER A 422 -0.04 14.59 -2.32
C SER A 422 -1.17 15.38 -1.65
N GLY A 423 -2.15 14.68 -1.09
CA GLY A 423 -3.37 15.30 -0.59
C GLY A 423 -3.11 16.33 0.51
N SER A 424 -2.20 16.04 1.44
CA SER A 424 -1.96 16.88 2.62
C SER A 424 -1.34 18.23 2.28
N VAL A 425 -0.33 18.24 1.39
CA VAL A 425 0.34 19.47 0.95
C VAL A 425 -0.62 20.35 0.14
N ILE A 426 -1.35 19.75 -0.82
CA ILE A 426 -2.32 20.50 -1.63
C ILE A 426 -3.43 21.07 -0.76
N LEU A 427 -3.99 20.26 0.15
CA LEU A 427 -5.01 20.69 1.08
C LEU A 427 -4.54 21.89 1.92
N THR A 428 -3.38 21.77 2.58
CA THR A 428 -2.86 22.82 3.45
C THR A 428 -2.64 24.12 2.67
N THR A 429 -2.15 24.01 1.45
CA THR A 429 -1.96 25.16 0.54
C THR A 429 -3.28 25.86 0.25
N VAL A 430 -4.32 25.10 -0.10
CA VAL A 430 -5.63 25.67 -0.40
C VAL A 430 -6.24 26.29 0.85
N THR A 431 -6.15 25.64 2.01
CA THR A 431 -6.67 26.20 3.27
C THR A 431 -5.91 27.44 3.72
N ASP A 432 -4.60 27.52 3.46
CA ASP A 432 -3.81 28.71 3.79
C ASP A 432 -4.16 29.88 2.88
N VAL A 433 -4.17 29.67 1.55
CA VAL A 433 -4.53 30.70 0.58
C VAL A 433 -5.94 31.22 0.84
N VAL A 434 -6.91 30.32 0.98
CA VAL A 434 -8.30 30.71 1.18
C VAL A 434 -8.54 31.30 2.57
N GLY A 435 -7.92 30.72 3.60
CA GLY A 435 -8.00 31.20 4.98
C GLY A 435 -7.45 32.62 5.12
N PHE A 436 -6.25 32.88 4.59
CA PHE A 436 -5.66 34.22 4.59
C PHE A 436 -6.47 35.19 3.74
N PHE A 437 -6.92 34.78 2.56
CA PHE A 437 -7.73 35.64 1.70
C PHE A 437 -9.05 36.02 2.37
N ALA A 438 -9.77 35.07 2.97
CA ALA A 438 -11.01 35.32 3.68
C ALA A 438 -10.79 36.22 4.90
N PHE A 439 -9.79 35.91 5.73
CA PHE A 439 -9.53 36.66 6.95
C PHE A 439 -9.04 38.08 6.69
N LEU A 440 -8.02 38.25 5.85
CA LEU A 440 -7.45 39.55 5.53
C LEU A 440 -8.37 40.36 4.63
N GLY A 441 -9.12 39.71 3.74
CA GLY A 441 -10.14 40.36 2.92
C GLY A 441 -11.29 40.92 3.75
N LEU A 442 -11.80 40.16 4.72
CA LEU A 442 -12.78 40.66 5.69
C LEU A 442 -12.17 41.76 6.57
N GLY A 443 -10.92 41.60 7.00
CA GLY A 443 -10.17 42.64 7.70
C GLY A 443 -10.15 43.96 6.92
N SER A 444 -9.75 43.90 5.65
CA SER A 444 -9.67 45.06 4.76
C SER A 444 -11.03 45.72 4.56
N LEU A 445 -12.07 44.93 4.28
CA LEU A 445 -13.42 45.42 4.04
C LEU A 445 -14.09 46.06 5.27
N PHE A 446 -13.76 45.63 6.49
CA PHE A 446 -14.46 46.09 7.69
C PHE A 446 -13.63 47.01 8.58
N LEU A 447 -12.30 47.02 8.45
CA LEU A 447 -11.40 47.85 9.26
C LEU A 447 -10.86 49.06 8.50
N LEU A 448 -10.83 49.02 7.15
CA LEU A 448 -10.32 50.11 6.30
C LEU A 448 -11.40 50.82 5.47
N ALA A 449 -12.66 50.37 5.56
CA ALA A 449 -13.78 50.94 4.80
C ALA A 449 -14.37 52.21 5.42
#